data_AF-A0A5B8XNJ2-F1
#
_entry.id   AF-A0A5B8XNJ2-F1
#
_cell.length_a   1.000
_cell.length_b   1.000
_cell.length_c   1.000
_cell.angle_alpha   90.00
_cell.angle_beta   90.00
_cell.angle_gamma   90.00
#
_symmetry.space_group_name_H-M   'P 1'
#
loop_
_entity.id
_entity.type
_entity.pdbx_description
1 polymer ?
#
loop_
_entity_poly.entity_id
_entity_poly.type
_entity_poly.pdbx_seq_one_letter_code
_entity_poly.pdbx_strand_id
1 'polypeptide(L)'
;MFKRFLKFLKGDEDVIDQHFEGSYFEHILEQVRPTIATSLEECPDHDPTLLLVVNILKGSMPNTWNQDVRSPLVDKKTPTKRPPPPPSEDEEAEVSDEEIEAEGIEEVDTLDGPSLDPEEVDEQSDQAWSRITEEIDIAELKEQLAEDPERDNTVEMDRNAVESGLLPRVDAEDVLQAGRVYLGLLLENDRLPSELQLTISETALARDLLLGYFIASTDFEEKARKLLTLVEKKFADGHFSQARLLLQLFHTDENTRITNDRNLFYEDMILRLGIKRRNKVPEEDQRKFRECLSRANSDRNALNEALHLADQKCLVKFHLAYRKDAAIDEWTKALSSSSRPEAAKAFLSVIPPNRWYLVEKSDLSLSKQVEKHVTKNALKNYIINHIRTCYFVLRAVGDTGLEAYLDSFFDWTQEKFGINGTTLMPIVYNRSMADTLTMSEILTEIYREFFEEKANEILEELPDSESLTQRLVTRLKDVDLGEVAPGYYDLGGLIFDDILEFKYPSKDFGLKLHRLT
;
A
#
# COMPACT_ATOMS: atom_id res chain seq x y z
N MET A 1 20.72 -24.32 4.44
CA MET A 1 19.77 -23.21 4.27
C MET A 1 19.02 -22.89 5.56
N PHE A 2 18.26 -23.81 6.15
CA PHE A 2 17.49 -23.57 7.39
C PHE A 2 18.32 -23.04 8.58
N LYS A 3 19.53 -23.58 8.87
CA LYS A 3 20.42 -23.02 9.91
C LYS A 3 20.92 -21.58 9.65
N ARG A 4 20.92 -21.11 8.39
CA ARG A 4 21.25 -19.72 8.04
C ARG A 4 20.03 -18.82 8.22
N PHE A 5 18.84 -19.29 7.82
CA PHE A 5 17.55 -18.65 8.11
C PHE A 5 17.30 -18.48 9.62
N LEU A 6 17.65 -19.49 10.44
CA LEU A 6 17.56 -19.43 11.91
C LEU A 6 18.60 -18.49 12.57
N LYS A 7 19.72 -18.20 11.91
CA LYS A 7 20.66 -17.16 12.36
C LYS A 7 20.18 -15.76 11.97
N PHE A 8 19.53 -15.66 10.81
CA PHE A 8 18.95 -14.45 10.25
C PHE A 8 17.75 -13.92 11.06
N LEU A 9 16.93 -14.78 11.68
CA LEU A 9 15.78 -14.35 12.50
C LEU A 9 16.14 -14.00 13.96
N LYS A 10 17.39 -14.24 14.36
CA LYS A 10 17.87 -13.98 15.73
C LYS A 10 18.34 -12.56 15.98
N GLY A 11 18.30 -11.67 14.98
CA GLY A 11 18.62 -10.25 15.16
C GLY A 11 20.08 -9.99 15.56
N ASP A 12 21.04 -10.85 15.17
CA ASP A 12 22.46 -10.50 15.30
C ASP A 12 22.73 -9.29 14.37
N GLU A 13 23.18 -8.18 14.95
CA GLU A 13 23.52 -6.91 14.26
C GLU A 13 24.55 -7.11 13.12
N ASP A 14 25.26 -8.23 13.09
CA ASP A 14 26.25 -8.58 12.06
C ASP A 14 25.66 -9.27 10.80
N VAL A 15 24.34 -9.49 10.72
CA VAL A 15 23.68 -10.16 9.55
C VAL A 15 22.92 -9.17 8.65
N ILE A 16 23.05 -7.87 8.91
CA ILE A 16 22.24 -6.77 8.32
C ILE A 16 22.39 -6.65 6.78
N ASP A 17 23.45 -7.20 6.18
CA ASP A 17 23.74 -7.06 4.73
C ASP A 17 23.51 -8.34 3.89
N GLN A 18 22.54 -9.20 4.22
CA GLN A 18 22.19 -10.29 3.29
C GLN A 18 21.28 -9.80 2.16
N HIS A 19 21.87 -9.60 0.98
CA HIS A 19 21.15 -9.40 -0.27
C HIS A 19 20.45 -10.72 -0.67
N PHE A 20 19.12 -10.73 -0.65
CA PHE A 20 18.31 -11.74 -1.33
C PHE A 20 17.72 -11.10 -2.60
N GLU A 21 17.56 -11.91 -3.65
CA GLU A 21 16.86 -11.47 -4.85
C GLU A 21 15.37 -11.30 -4.51
N GLY A 22 14.82 -10.09 -4.69
CA GLY A 22 13.41 -9.81 -4.41
C GLY A 22 13.17 -9.17 -3.03
N SER A 23 11.96 -9.35 -2.49
CA SER A 23 11.59 -8.79 -1.17
C SER A 23 11.76 -9.81 -0.05
N TYR A 24 11.82 -9.29 1.18
CA TYR A 24 11.86 -10.13 2.37
C TYR A 24 10.62 -11.03 2.46
N PHE A 25 9.45 -10.51 2.14
CA PHE A 25 8.21 -11.29 2.21
C PHE A 25 8.12 -12.36 1.13
N GLU A 26 8.55 -12.08 -0.11
CA GLU A 26 8.67 -13.12 -1.17
C GLU A 26 9.57 -14.27 -0.70
N HIS A 27 10.70 -13.94 -0.09
CA HIS A 27 11.60 -14.95 0.48
C HIS A 27 10.93 -15.79 1.58
N ILE A 28 10.15 -15.18 2.48
CA ILE A 28 9.39 -15.93 3.49
C ILE A 28 8.38 -16.86 2.82
N LEU A 29 7.61 -16.34 1.85
CA LEU A 29 6.58 -17.07 1.13
C LEU A 29 7.14 -18.32 0.44
N GLU A 30 8.31 -18.22 -0.20
CA GLU A 30 8.98 -19.37 -0.82
C GLU A 30 9.33 -20.46 0.18
N GLN A 31 9.75 -20.10 1.40
CA GLN A 31 10.15 -21.05 2.43
C GLN A 31 8.97 -21.74 3.13
N VAL A 32 7.89 -21.01 3.39
CA VAL A 32 6.74 -21.52 4.14
C VAL A 32 5.78 -22.34 3.28
N ARG A 33 5.74 -22.07 1.96
CA ARG A 33 4.80 -22.70 1.02
C ARG A 33 4.83 -24.23 1.02
N PRO A 34 5.99 -24.93 0.98
CA PRO A 34 6.02 -26.39 1.07
C PRO A 34 5.38 -26.90 2.37
N THR A 35 5.65 -26.22 3.49
CA THR A 35 5.12 -26.58 4.81
C THR A 35 3.59 -26.41 4.87
N ILE A 36 3.06 -25.34 4.25
CA ILE A 36 1.61 -25.12 4.15
C ILE A 36 0.95 -26.21 3.31
N ALA A 37 1.54 -26.58 2.16
CA ALA A 37 1.01 -27.65 1.32
C ALA A 37 0.92 -28.98 2.10
N THR A 38 1.99 -29.37 2.80
CA THR A 38 1.98 -30.57 3.66
C THR A 38 0.95 -30.46 4.79
N SER A 39 0.83 -29.30 5.44
CA SER A 39 -0.15 -29.12 6.52
C SER A 39 -1.60 -29.25 6.02
N LEU A 40 -1.89 -28.78 4.80
CA LEU A 40 -3.20 -28.92 4.17
C LEU A 40 -3.48 -30.36 3.69
N GLU A 41 -2.47 -31.11 3.29
CA GLU A 41 -2.62 -32.55 2.99
C GLU A 41 -2.96 -33.35 4.26
N GLU A 42 -2.31 -33.02 5.39
CA GLU A 42 -2.56 -33.68 6.68
C GLU A 42 -3.89 -33.24 7.30
N CYS A 43 -4.25 -31.96 7.19
CA CYS A 43 -5.50 -31.41 7.68
C CYS A 43 -6.10 -30.39 6.67
N PRO A 44 -6.95 -30.87 5.73
CA PRO A 44 -7.59 -30.04 4.70
C PRO A 44 -8.44 -28.87 5.22
N ASP A 45 -8.85 -28.92 6.50
CA ASP A 45 -9.80 -28.00 7.11
C ASP A 45 -9.19 -26.71 7.64
N HIS A 46 -7.85 -26.56 7.59
CA HIS A 46 -7.18 -25.32 7.97
C HIS A 46 -7.58 -24.14 7.08
N ASP A 47 -7.66 -22.94 7.67
CA ASP A 47 -7.56 -21.67 6.94
C ASP A 47 -6.11 -21.49 6.44
N PRO A 48 -5.87 -21.41 5.11
CA PRO A 48 -4.53 -21.19 4.56
C PRO A 48 -3.85 -19.91 5.06
N THR A 49 -4.62 -18.87 5.36
CA THR A 49 -4.10 -17.60 5.86
C THR A 49 -3.55 -17.77 7.27
N LEU A 50 -4.27 -18.50 8.13
CA LEU A 50 -3.81 -18.78 9.50
C LEU A 50 -2.62 -19.74 9.50
N LEU A 51 -2.57 -20.71 8.58
CA LEU A 51 -1.38 -21.54 8.39
C LEU A 51 -0.17 -20.70 7.99
N LEU A 52 -0.35 -19.74 7.08
CA LEU A 52 0.72 -18.81 6.72
C LEU A 52 1.20 -18.02 7.94
N VAL A 53 0.28 -17.41 8.69
CA VAL A 53 0.58 -16.67 9.93
C VAL A 53 1.38 -17.53 10.91
N VAL A 54 0.90 -18.73 11.24
CA VAL A 54 1.59 -19.63 12.18
C VAL A 54 2.98 -19.99 11.68
N ASN A 55 3.16 -20.28 10.39
CA ASN A 55 4.46 -20.63 9.84
C ASN A 55 5.45 -19.44 9.83
N ILE A 56 4.95 -18.22 9.58
CA ILE A 56 5.75 -16.99 9.70
C ILE A 56 6.24 -16.81 11.14
N LEU A 57 5.35 -16.97 12.13
CA LEU A 57 5.66 -16.82 13.55
C LEU A 57 6.62 -17.91 14.05
N LYS A 58 6.38 -19.18 13.70
CA LYS A 58 7.28 -20.30 14.03
C LYS A 58 8.67 -20.11 13.43
N GLY A 59 8.74 -19.69 12.17
CA GLY A 59 10.00 -19.35 11.52
C GLY A 59 10.72 -18.26 12.31
N SER A 60 10.02 -17.18 12.63
CA SER A 60 10.52 -16.00 13.34
C SER A 60 11.03 -16.30 14.75
N MET A 61 10.37 -17.20 15.48
CA MET A 61 10.71 -17.56 16.86
C MET A 61 10.84 -19.09 17.04
N PRO A 62 11.87 -19.70 16.45
CA PRO A 62 12.01 -21.16 16.35
C PRO A 62 12.40 -21.81 17.68
N ASN A 63 12.86 -21.03 18.66
CA ASN A 63 13.12 -21.54 20.00
C ASN A 63 11.87 -21.46 20.90
N THR A 64 10.85 -20.73 20.46
CA THR A 64 9.65 -20.42 21.23
C THR A 64 8.50 -21.34 20.82
N TRP A 65 8.21 -21.43 19.53
CA TRP A 65 7.06 -22.19 19.01
C TRP A 65 7.51 -23.35 18.13
N ASN A 66 7.70 -24.50 18.75
CA ASN A 66 8.01 -25.77 18.08
C ASN A 66 6.87 -26.79 18.12
N GLN A 67 5.69 -26.39 18.56
CA GLN A 67 4.55 -27.29 18.71
C GLN A 67 3.83 -27.51 17.38
N ASP A 68 3.47 -28.75 17.06
CA ASP A 68 2.64 -29.08 15.90
C ASP A 68 1.21 -28.61 16.15
N VAL A 69 0.63 -27.91 15.17
CA VAL A 69 -0.78 -27.53 15.22
C VAL A 69 -1.57 -28.67 14.60
N ARG A 70 -2.26 -29.45 15.43
CA ARG A 70 -2.96 -30.69 15.01
C ARG A 70 -4.46 -30.50 14.78
N SER A 71 -5.02 -29.39 15.22
CA SER A 71 -6.42 -29.03 15.03
C SER A 71 -6.56 -28.00 13.90
N PRO A 72 -7.68 -28.01 13.15
CA PRO A 72 -7.95 -27.00 12.14
C PRO A 72 -7.84 -25.59 12.73
N LEU A 73 -7.06 -24.73 12.05
CA LEU A 73 -6.94 -23.32 12.39
C LEU A 73 -8.11 -22.58 11.75
N VAL A 74 -8.98 -22.01 12.59
CA VAL A 74 -10.20 -21.30 12.20
C VAL A 74 -10.44 -20.20 13.22
N ASP A 75 -10.78 -19.00 12.78
CA ASP A 75 -11.20 -17.90 13.64
C ASP A 75 -12.47 -17.21 13.10
N LYS A 76 -12.89 -16.12 13.75
CA LYS A 76 -14.07 -15.32 13.36
C LYS A 76 -13.96 -14.74 11.95
N LYS A 77 -12.74 -14.55 11.43
CA LYS A 77 -12.46 -13.99 10.09
C LYS A 77 -12.25 -15.07 9.02
N THR A 78 -12.23 -16.35 9.40
CA THR A 78 -12.11 -17.45 8.43
C THR A 78 -13.41 -17.59 7.64
N PRO A 79 -13.37 -17.56 6.28
CA PRO A 79 -14.55 -17.79 5.46
C PRO A 79 -15.27 -19.10 5.80
N THR A 80 -16.58 -19.02 6.01
CA THR A 80 -17.42 -20.17 6.35
C THR A 80 -17.47 -21.17 5.20
N LYS A 81 -17.46 -22.48 5.51
CA LYS A 81 -17.77 -23.51 4.52
C LYS A 81 -19.20 -23.29 4.05
N ARG A 82 -19.41 -22.93 2.78
CA ARG A 82 -20.76 -22.89 2.22
C ARG A 82 -21.34 -24.31 2.34
N PRO A 83 -22.52 -24.50 2.96
CA PRO A 83 -23.22 -25.77 2.83
C PRO A 83 -23.51 -26.03 1.34
N PRO A 84 -23.57 -27.30 0.89
CA PRO A 84 -23.96 -27.59 -0.48
C PRO A 84 -25.32 -26.91 -0.76
N PRO A 85 -25.51 -26.30 -1.94
CA PRO A 85 -26.76 -25.65 -2.26
C PRO A 85 -27.90 -26.68 -2.14
N PRO A 86 -29.02 -26.33 -1.50
CA PRO A 86 -30.22 -27.16 -1.61
C PRO A 86 -30.60 -27.29 -3.10
N PRO A 87 -31.19 -28.43 -3.52
CA PRO A 87 -31.67 -28.58 -4.88
C PRO A 87 -32.61 -27.42 -5.24
N SER A 88 -32.36 -26.83 -6.40
CA SER A 88 -33.04 -25.65 -6.92
C SER A 88 -34.55 -25.88 -7.05
N GLU A 89 -35.33 -25.04 -6.37
CA GLU A 89 -36.70 -24.71 -6.76
C GLU A 89 -36.72 -23.23 -7.19
N ASP A 90 -37.37 -23.00 -8.32
CA ASP A 90 -37.47 -21.74 -9.06
C ASP A 90 -38.30 -20.66 -8.33
N GLU A 91 -38.05 -19.40 -8.72
CA GLU A 91 -38.95 -18.22 -8.63
C GLU A 91 -39.20 -17.68 -7.19
N GLU A 92 -39.25 -16.37 -6.87
CA GLU A 92 -39.58 -15.13 -7.58
C GLU A 92 -38.78 -13.93 -7.02
N ALA A 93 -38.69 -12.87 -7.82
CA ALA A 93 -38.16 -11.57 -7.44
C ALA A 93 -39.19 -10.74 -6.66
N GLU A 94 -38.74 -10.02 -5.63
CA GLU A 94 -39.43 -8.82 -5.15
C GLU A 94 -38.42 -7.68 -4.97
N VAL A 95 -38.77 -6.55 -5.57
CA VAL A 95 -38.12 -5.25 -5.54
C VAL A 95 -38.79 -4.44 -4.44
N SER A 96 -38.02 -3.71 -3.63
CA SER A 96 -38.55 -2.61 -2.82
C SER A 96 -37.61 -1.41 -2.88
N ASP A 97 -38.15 -0.32 -3.41
CA ASP A 97 -37.60 1.03 -3.41
C ASP A 97 -37.66 1.65 -2.01
N GLU A 98 -36.60 2.34 -1.57
CA GLU A 98 -36.67 3.31 -0.48
C GLU A 98 -36.00 4.63 -0.89
N GLU A 99 -36.79 5.70 -0.84
CA GLU A 99 -36.41 7.11 -1.01
C GLU A 99 -35.60 7.61 0.20
N ILE A 100 -34.56 8.41 -0.04
CA ILE A 100 -33.83 9.15 1.00
C ILE A 100 -34.04 10.66 0.79
N GLU A 101 -34.63 11.29 1.81
CA GLU A 101 -34.82 12.75 1.92
C GLU A 101 -33.50 13.47 2.22
N ALA A 102 -33.37 14.68 1.69
CA ALA A 102 -32.22 15.57 1.85
C ALA A 102 -32.56 16.78 2.75
N GLU A 103 -31.76 16.99 3.78
CA GLU A 103 -31.62 18.23 4.57
C GLU A 103 -30.12 18.34 4.93
N GLY A 104 -29.42 19.46 5.06
CA GLY A 104 -29.66 20.89 4.94
C GLY A 104 -28.29 21.51 5.27
N ILE A 105 -27.82 22.47 4.47
CA ILE A 105 -26.45 23.02 4.56
C ILE A 105 -26.44 24.18 5.57
N GLU A 106 -25.62 24.11 6.61
CA GLU A 106 -25.19 25.26 7.40
C GLU A 106 -23.79 25.70 6.95
N GLU A 107 -23.67 26.99 6.58
CA GLU A 107 -22.39 27.70 6.44
C GLU A 107 -21.74 27.87 7.82
N VAL A 108 -20.39 27.82 7.93
CA VAL A 108 -19.59 28.76 8.76
C VAL A 108 -18.06 28.47 8.70
N ASP A 109 -17.34 29.59 8.65
CA ASP A 109 -15.96 29.98 8.98
C ASP A 109 -14.70 29.26 8.45
N THR A 110 -13.96 30.07 7.69
CA THR A 110 -12.58 29.89 7.22
C THR A 110 -11.60 30.36 8.30
N LEU A 111 -10.65 29.50 8.68
CA LEU A 111 -9.51 29.87 9.54
C LEU A 111 -8.27 30.16 8.69
N ASP A 112 -7.68 31.34 8.91
CA ASP A 112 -6.43 31.83 8.33
C ASP A 112 -5.20 31.03 8.80
N GLY A 113 -4.32 30.65 7.87
CA GLY A 113 -2.99 30.07 8.12
C GLY A 113 -2.01 30.38 6.96
N PRO A 114 -0.69 30.46 7.19
CA PRO A 114 0.21 31.30 6.39
C PRO A 114 0.86 30.62 5.16
N SER A 115 1.39 31.47 4.27
CA SER A 115 2.05 31.16 2.99
C SER A 115 3.40 30.45 3.13
N LEU A 116 3.71 29.52 2.21
CA LEU A 116 4.91 28.66 2.25
C LEU A 116 6.13 29.27 1.51
N ASP A 117 7.18 29.59 2.27
CA ASP A 117 8.55 29.79 1.76
C ASP A 117 9.35 28.46 1.92
N PRO A 118 10.09 27.95 0.93
CA PRO A 118 10.79 26.65 0.98
C PRO A 118 11.80 26.43 2.12
N GLU A 119 12.26 27.46 2.84
CA GLU A 119 13.05 27.29 4.08
C GLU A 119 12.16 27.08 5.33
N GLU A 120 10.88 27.48 5.30
CA GLU A 120 9.91 27.23 6.39
C GLU A 120 9.27 25.83 6.31
N VAL A 121 9.43 25.09 5.21
CA VAL A 121 8.87 23.74 5.02
C VAL A 121 9.53 22.71 5.95
N ASP A 122 10.85 22.82 6.17
CA ASP A 122 11.56 21.94 7.13
C ASP A 122 11.14 22.23 8.59
N GLU A 123 10.91 23.50 8.95
CA GLU A 123 10.46 23.87 10.32
C GLU A 123 8.98 23.56 10.57
N GLN A 124 8.12 23.61 9.55
CA GLN A 124 6.70 23.24 9.67
C GLN A 124 6.51 21.73 9.78
N SER A 125 7.32 20.93 9.07
CA SER A 125 7.38 19.48 9.18
C SER A 125 7.74 19.03 10.61
N ASP A 126 8.74 19.69 11.23
CA ASP A 126 9.12 19.44 12.63
C ASP A 126 8.00 19.80 13.63
N GLN A 127 7.24 20.88 13.38
CA GLN A 127 6.11 21.28 14.23
C GLN A 127 4.87 20.39 14.08
N ALA A 128 4.56 19.92 12.86
CA ALA A 128 3.51 18.94 12.62
C ALA A 128 3.83 17.61 13.34
N TRP A 129 5.12 17.25 13.40
CA TRP A 129 5.58 16.06 14.12
C TRP A 129 5.44 16.19 15.64
N SER A 130 5.83 17.32 16.25
CA SER A 130 5.61 17.52 17.69
C SER A 130 4.15 17.21 18.07
N ARG A 131 3.18 17.54 17.20
CA ARG A 131 1.77 17.23 17.42
C ARG A 131 1.43 15.74 17.29
N ILE A 132 1.89 15.05 16.24
CA ILE A 132 1.58 13.62 16.01
C ILE A 132 2.23 12.72 17.09
N THR A 133 3.44 13.00 17.57
CA THR A 133 4.08 12.19 18.64
C THR A 133 3.65 12.59 20.05
N GLU A 134 3.36 13.87 20.33
CA GLU A 134 2.86 14.30 21.65
C GLU A 134 1.47 13.73 21.96
N GLU A 135 0.66 13.45 20.94
CA GLU A 135 -0.65 12.80 21.07
C GLU A 135 -0.56 11.29 21.35
N ILE A 136 0.61 10.67 21.21
CA ILE A 136 0.83 9.25 21.53
C ILE A 136 1.44 9.14 22.93
N ASP A 137 0.61 9.21 23.98
CA ASP A 137 1.06 8.94 25.35
C ASP A 137 1.21 7.42 25.57
N ILE A 138 2.46 6.96 25.70
CA ILE A 138 2.81 5.56 25.96
C ILE A 138 2.25 5.06 27.30
N ALA A 139 2.05 5.96 28.27
CA ALA A 139 1.42 5.65 29.55
C ALA A 139 -0.10 5.55 29.42
N GLU A 140 -0.74 6.43 28.65
CA GLU A 140 -2.18 6.40 28.36
C GLU A 140 -2.56 5.21 27.47
N LEU A 141 -1.66 4.77 26.58
CA LEU A 141 -1.77 3.50 25.87
C LEU A 141 -2.01 2.34 26.84
N LYS A 142 -1.45 2.34 28.06
CA LYS A 142 -1.72 1.30 29.08
C LYS A 142 -3.07 1.45 29.79
N GLU A 143 -3.62 2.66 29.86
CA GLU A 143 -4.77 3.03 30.68
C GLU A 143 -6.08 3.07 29.89
N GLN A 144 -6.09 3.60 28.66
CA GLN A 144 -7.22 3.49 27.70
C GLN A 144 -7.47 2.04 27.24
N LEU A 145 -6.51 1.12 27.50
CA LEU A 145 -6.59 -0.33 27.27
C LEU A 145 -7.57 -1.11 28.20
N ALA A 146 -8.47 -0.42 28.91
CA ALA A 146 -9.31 -1.03 29.94
C ALA A 146 -10.84 -0.83 29.79
N GLU A 147 -11.35 0.05 28.90
CA GLU A 147 -12.75 0.51 29.03
C GLU A 147 -13.61 0.73 27.75
N ASP A 148 -13.26 0.27 26.52
CA ASP A 148 -14.15 0.51 25.35
C ASP A 148 -14.48 -0.74 24.48
N PRO A 149 -15.72 -1.27 24.54
CA PRO A 149 -16.14 -2.54 23.90
C PRO A 149 -16.68 -2.45 22.46
N GLU A 150 -16.77 -1.29 21.82
CA GLU A 150 -17.48 -1.17 20.53
C GLU A 150 -16.70 -0.34 19.47
N ARG A 151 -15.66 -0.90 18.82
CA ARG A 151 -15.25 -0.49 17.45
C ARG A 151 -14.35 -1.50 16.71
N ASP A 152 -14.77 -1.87 15.50
CA ASP A 152 -14.43 -3.07 14.73
C ASP A 152 -13.08 -3.06 13.96
N ASN A 153 -11.99 -2.60 14.59
CA ASN A 153 -10.62 -2.94 14.16
C ASN A 153 -9.62 -3.07 15.32
N THR A 154 -10.11 -2.92 16.55
CA THR A 154 -9.36 -2.99 17.81
C THR A 154 -10.27 -3.69 18.81
N VAL A 155 -9.91 -4.89 19.25
CA VAL A 155 -10.77 -5.72 20.13
C VAL A 155 -10.10 -5.88 21.49
N GLU A 156 -10.91 -5.67 22.52
CA GLU A 156 -10.63 -5.82 23.95
C GLU A 156 -9.96 -7.14 24.33
N MET A 157 -9.05 -7.09 25.31
CA MET A 157 -8.45 -8.26 25.94
C MET A 157 -9.08 -8.55 27.31
N ASP A 158 -9.50 -9.80 27.53
CA ASP A 158 -9.74 -10.35 28.87
C ASP A 158 -8.37 -10.65 29.53
N ARG A 159 -7.97 -9.81 30.49
CA ARG A 159 -6.62 -9.74 31.10
C ARG A 159 -6.23 -10.92 32.01
N ASN A 160 -6.82 -12.11 31.85
CA ASN A 160 -6.69 -13.20 32.82
C ASN A 160 -5.69 -14.31 32.46
N ALA A 161 -4.70 -14.08 31.60
CA ALA A 161 -3.81 -15.14 31.12
C ALA A 161 -2.30 -14.88 31.26
N VAL A 162 -1.79 -14.13 32.25
CA VAL A 162 -0.33 -13.94 32.41
C VAL A 162 0.12 -13.95 33.88
N GLU A 163 -0.12 -15.04 34.60
CA GLU A 163 0.49 -15.26 35.93
C GLU A 163 1.58 -16.36 35.96
N SER A 164 1.89 -17.03 34.84
CA SER A 164 2.70 -18.27 34.86
C SER A 164 4.03 -18.25 34.10
N GLY A 165 4.42 -17.15 33.45
CA GLY A 165 5.74 -17.03 32.79
C GLY A 165 5.97 -17.98 31.60
N LEU A 166 4.90 -18.61 31.08
CA LEU A 166 4.91 -19.46 29.89
C LEU A 166 4.34 -18.67 28.71
N LEU A 167 5.08 -18.64 27.60
CA LEU A 167 4.59 -18.03 26.36
C LEU A 167 3.37 -18.81 25.85
N PRO A 168 2.32 -18.12 25.36
CA PRO A 168 1.09 -18.76 24.88
C PRO A 168 1.37 -19.66 23.67
N ARG A 169 0.45 -20.58 23.40
CA ARG A 169 0.52 -21.42 22.20
C ARG A 169 0.39 -20.57 20.95
N VAL A 170 1.03 -21.01 19.86
CA VAL A 170 1.02 -20.27 18.58
C VAL A 170 -0.37 -20.20 17.92
N ASP A 171 -1.27 -21.11 18.29
CA ASP A 171 -2.65 -21.17 17.83
C ASP A 171 -3.67 -20.56 18.81
N ALA A 172 -3.19 -19.85 19.83
CA ALA A 172 -4.06 -19.03 20.67
C ALA A 172 -4.60 -17.82 19.88
N GLU A 173 -5.83 -17.40 20.16
CA GLU A 173 -6.54 -16.33 19.44
C GLU A 173 -5.72 -15.03 19.39
N ASP A 174 -5.17 -14.60 20.53
CA ASP A 174 -4.32 -13.39 20.64
C ASP A 174 -3.07 -13.46 19.76
N VAL A 175 -2.42 -14.63 19.71
CA VAL A 175 -1.20 -14.84 18.91
C VAL A 175 -1.52 -14.86 17.42
N LEU A 176 -2.63 -15.49 17.04
CA LEU A 176 -3.12 -15.48 15.66
C LEU A 176 -3.53 -14.08 15.22
N GLN A 177 -4.15 -13.30 16.09
CA GLN A 177 -4.50 -11.90 15.84
C GLN A 177 -3.25 -11.04 15.64
N ALA A 178 -2.27 -11.13 16.54
CA ALA A 178 -0.97 -10.47 16.40
C ALA A 178 -0.32 -10.82 15.06
N GLY A 179 -0.35 -12.10 14.71
CA GLY A 179 0.20 -12.62 13.47
C GLY A 179 -0.54 -12.14 12.21
N ARG A 180 -1.86 -11.92 12.28
CA ARG A 180 -2.64 -11.32 11.17
C ARG A 180 -2.27 -9.85 10.97
N VAL A 181 -2.14 -9.08 12.04
CA VAL A 181 -1.70 -7.67 11.96
C VAL A 181 -0.29 -7.61 11.36
N TYR A 182 0.61 -8.49 11.82
CA TYR A 182 1.95 -8.59 11.26
C TYR A 182 1.97 -9.00 9.79
N LEU A 183 1.13 -9.97 9.38
CA LEU A 183 0.97 -10.33 7.97
C LEU A 183 0.46 -9.15 7.13
N GLY A 184 -0.48 -8.35 7.67
CA GLY A 184 -0.93 -7.11 7.05
C GLY A 184 0.21 -6.12 6.81
N LEU A 185 1.06 -5.90 7.82
CA LEU A 185 2.25 -5.06 7.68
C LEU A 185 3.22 -5.61 6.61
N LEU A 186 3.48 -6.93 6.60
CA LEU A 186 4.35 -7.54 5.59
C LEU A 186 3.80 -7.37 4.17
N LEU A 187 2.49 -7.51 4.01
CA LEU A 187 1.80 -7.33 2.73
C LEU A 187 1.89 -5.90 2.22
N GLU A 188 1.58 -4.93 3.07
CA GLU A 188 1.62 -3.52 2.69
C GLU A 188 3.06 -3.04 2.48
N ASN A 189 4.01 -3.52 3.28
CA ASN A 189 5.44 -3.28 3.03
C ASN A 189 5.88 -3.84 1.68
N ASP A 190 5.40 -5.02 1.30
CA ASP A 190 5.76 -5.64 0.03
C ASP A 190 5.13 -4.95 -1.21
N ARG A 191 4.13 -4.10 -0.99
CA ARG A 191 3.56 -3.22 -2.03
C ARG A 191 4.43 -2.01 -2.33
N LEU A 192 5.53 -1.78 -1.61
CA LEU A 192 6.50 -0.73 -1.93
C LEU A 192 7.60 -1.30 -2.85
N PRO A 193 8.23 -0.47 -3.72
CA PRO A 193 9.47 -0.85 -4.41
C PRO A 193 10.49 -1.40 -3.42
N SER A 194 11.28 -2.39 -3.81
CA SER A 194 12.21 -3.11 -2.91
C SER A 194 13.09 -2.19 -2.05
N GLU A 195 13.58 -1.11 -2.63
CA GLU A 195 14.46 -0.14 -1.97
C GLU A 195 13.71 0.82 -1.02
N LEU A 196 12.38 0.86 -1.12
CA LEU A 196 11.47 1.61 -0.24
C LEU A 196 10.76 0.70 0.78
N GLN A 197 11.16 -0.56 0.90
CA GLN A 197 10.62 -1.46 1.93
C GLN A 197 11.34 -1.26 3.28
N LEU A 198 10.61 -1.48 4.37
CA LEU A 198 11.18 -1.67 5.70
C LEU A 198 12.21 -2.80 5.67
N THR A 199 13.31 -2.60 6.37
CA THR A 199 14.36 -3.61 6.51
C THR A 199 13.88 -4.77 7.38
N ILE A 200 14.65 -5.86 7.39
CA ILE A 200 14.33 -7.04 8.19
C ILE A 200 14.34 -6.74 9.68
N SER A 201 15.28 -5.92 10.15
CA SER A 201 15.34 -5.53 11.57
C SER A 201 14.15 -4.65 11.95
N GLU A 202 13.72 -3.76 11.06
CA GLU A 202 12.55 -2.90 11.27
C GLU A 202 11.25 -3.71 11.30
N THR A 203 11.08 -4.68 10.40
CA THR A 203 9.92 -5.59 10.41
C THR A 203 9.96 -6.53 11.62
N ALA A 204 11.13 -6.98 12.07
CA ALA A 204 11.28 -7.76 13.29
C ALA A 204 10.92 -6.95 14.56
N LEU A 205 11.28 -5.66 14.60
CA LEU A 205 10.89 -4.78 15.71
C LEU A 205 9.37 -4.62 15.78
N ALA A 206 8.70 -4.43 14.64
CA ALA A 206 7.23 -4.39 14.54
C ALA A 206 6.58 -5.69 15.04
N ARG A 207 7.09 -6.85 14.61
CA ARG A 207 6.65 -8.17 15.09
C ARG A 207 6.80 -8.29 16.61
N ASP A 208 7.96 -7.92 17.13
CA ASP A 208 8.28 -8.09 18.55
C ASP A 208 7.46 -7.15 19.45
N LEU A 209 7.07 -5.99 18.92
CA LEU A 209 6.10 -5.10 19.56
C LEU A 209 4.71 -5.73 19.61
N LEU A 210 4.20 -6.21 18.47
CA LEU A 210 2.88 -6.86 18.39
C LEU A 210 2.81 -8.07 19.33
N LEU A 211 3.80 -8.96 19.28
CA LEU A 211 3.85 -10.10 20.19
C LEU A 211 4.02 -9.65 21.65
N GLY A 212 4.82 -8.63 21.91
CA GLY A 212 4.97 -8.06 23.25
C GLY A 212 3.65 -7.52 23.82
N TYR A 213 2.81 -6.91 22.96
CA TYR A 213 1.47 -6.44 23.31
C TYR A 213 0.55 -7.60 23.64
N PHE A 214 0.36 -8.55 22.71
CA PHE A 214 -0.58 -9.66 22.88
C PHE A 214 -0.15 -10.69 23.94
N ILE A 215 1.12 -10.69 24.35
CA ILE A 215 1.68 -11.64 25.34
C ILE A 215 2.04 -10.93 26.67
N ALA A 216 1.77 -9.62 26.78
CA ALA A 216 2.10 -8.78 27.95
C ALA A 216 3.57 -8.87 28.40
N SER A 217 4.50 -8.69 27.45
CA SER A 217 5.93 -8.70 27.73
C SER A 217 6.37 -7.49 28.56
N THR A 218 7.31 -7.69 29.49
CA THR A 218 7.85 -6.62 30.35
C THR A 218 8.68 -5.58 29.58
N ASP A 219 9.15 -5.92 28.36
CA ASP A 219 9.96 -5.04 27.51
C ASP A 219 9.14 -4.26 26.47
N PHE A 220 7.80 -4.32 26.54
CA PHE A 220 6.90 -3.68 25.59
C PHE A 220 7.15 -2.17 25.45
N GLU A 221 7.26 -1.43 26.55
CA GLU A 221 7.49 0.03 26.51
C GLU A 221 8.82 0.40 25.83
N GLU A 222 9.88 -0.38 26.06
CA GLU A 222 11.17 -0.12 25.43
C GLU A 222 11.10 -0.33 23.92
N LYS A 223 10.40 -1.40 23.48
CA LYS A 223 10.17 -1.67 22.06
C LYS A 223 9.28 -0.62 21.41
N ALA A 224 8.24 -0.17 22.11
CA ALA A 224 7.35 0.89 21.63
C ALA A 224 8.13 2.19 21.39
N ARG A 225 8.97 2.61 22.35
CA ARG A 225 9.85 3.79 22.20
C ARG A 225 10.82 3.64 21.04
N LYS A 226 11.47 2.47 20.90
CA LYS A 226 12.36 2.21 19.75
C LYS A 226 11.64 2.30 18.42
N LEU A 227 10.40 1.81 18.35
CA LEU A 227 9.59 1.89 17.15
C LEU A 227 9.18 3.33 16.85
N LEU A 228 8.78 4.13 17.85
CA LEU A 228 8.49 5.57 17.66
C LEU A 228 9.70 6.34 17.14
N THR A 229 10.88 6.14 17.73
CA THR A 229 12.13 6.74 17.21
C THR A 229 12.43 6.32 15.76
N LEU A 230 12.08 5.07 15.39
CA LEU A 230 12.19 4.63 14.01
C LEU A 230 11.20 5.37 13.10
N VAL A 231 9.93 5.53 13.51
CA VAL A 231 8.92 6.29 12.77
C VAL A 231 9.40 7.73 12.56
N GLU A 232 9.89 8.39 13.62
CA GLU A 232 10.47 9.74 13.58
C GLU A 232 11.57 9.85 12.55
N LYS A 233 12.52 8.91 12.58
CA LYS A 233 13.61 8.84 11.60
C LYS A 233 13.09 8.65 10.18
N LYS A 234 12.14 7.75 9.96
CA LYS A 234 11.57 7.50 8.62
C LYS A 234 10.88 8.74 8.07
N PHE A 235 10.15 9.46 8.90
CA PHE A 235 9.50 10.70 8.53
C PHE A 235 10.54 11.78 8.16
N ALA A 236 11.56 11.99 9.01
CA ALA A 236 12.65 12.94 8.74
C ALA A 236 13.44 12.60 7.45
N ASP A 237 13.59 11.31 7.15
CA ASP A 237 14.22 10.82 5.93
C ASP A 237 13.27 10.89 4.69
N GLY A 238 12.02 11.32 4.86
CA GLY A 238 11.01 11.43 3.80
C GLY A 238 10.37 10.10 3.37
N HIS A 239 10.46 9.05 4.19
CA HIS A 239 9.90 7.72 3.97
C HIS A 239 8.48 7.57 4.58
N PHE A 240 7.53 8.40 4.14
CA PHE A 240 6.18 8.46 4.71
C PHE A 240 5.38 7.17 4.61
N SER A 241 5.50 6.44 3.51
CA SER A 241 4.85 5.13 3.39
C SER A 241 5.33 4.19 4.49
N GLN A 242 6.63 4.16 4.78
CA GLN A 242 7.18 3.34 5.87
C GLN A 242 6.72 3.84 7.24
N ALA A 243 6.74 5.15 7.49
CA ALA A 243 6.27 5.75 8.74
C ALA A 243 4.78 5.42 8.99
N ARG A 244 3.93 5.57 7.98
CA ARG A 244 2.50 5.24 8.04
C ARG A 244 2.27 3.75 8.35
N LEU A 245 3.01 2.85 7.71
CA LEU A 245 2.91 1.41 7.98
C LEU A 245 3.22 1.06 9.43
N LEU A 246 4.21 1.73 10.02
CA LEU A 246 4.61 1.51 11.40
C LEU A 246 3.64 2.16 12.39
N LEU A 247 3.11 3.35 12.07
CA LEU A 247 2.12 4.05 12.91
C LEU A 247 0.82 3.25 13.09
N GLN A 248 0.42 2.47 12.07
CA GLN A 248 -0.73 1.58 12.13
C GLN A 248 -0.63 0.49 13.22
N LEU A 249 0.56 0.28 13.80
CA LEU A 249 0.76 -0.69 14.88
C LEU A 249 0.40 -0.15 16.27
N PHE A 250 0.32 1.17 16.43
CA PHE A 250 -0.02 1.79 17.71
C PHE A 250 -1.54 1.90 17.87
N HIS A 251 -2.02 1.56 19.07
CA HIS A 251 -3.43 1.65 19.41
C HIS A 251 -3.78 3.11 19.72
N THR A 252 -4.09 3.90 18.70
CA THR A 252 -4.59 5.27 18.88
C THR A 252 -6.11 5.25 18.87
N ASP A 253 -6.76 6.14 19.63
CA ASP A 253 -8.20 6.35 19.48
C ASP A 253 -8.53 6.77 18.04
N GLU A 254 -9.78 6.56 17.64
CA GLU A 254 -10.18 6.74 16.25
C GLU A 254 -9.96 8.16 15.74
N ASN A 255 -10.14 9.17 16.59
CA ASN A 255 -9.93 10.56 16.21
C ASN A 255 -8.45 10.86 15.99
N THR A 256 -7.57 10.36 16.86
CA THR A 256 -6.12 10.47 16.70
C THR A 256 -5.66 9.74 15.44
N ARG A 257 -6.20 8.55 15.14
CA ARG A 257 -5.89 7.82 13.90
C ARG A 257 -6.29 8.61 12.65
N ILE A 258 -7.50 9.19 12.65
CA ILE A 258 -8.02 10.00 11.54
C ILE A 258 -7.16 11.27 11.38
N THR A 259 -6.79 11.92 12.48
CA THR A 259 -5.93 13.12 12.48
C THR A 259 -4.54 12.80 11.94
N ASN A 260 -3.93 11.71 12.39
CA ASN A 260 -2.63 11.25 11.92
C ASN A 260 -2.65 10.87 10.43
N ASP A 261 -3.69 10.17 9.96
CA ASP A 261 -3.85 9.85 8.52
C ASP A 261 -3.93 11.13 7.68
N ARG A 262 -4.67 12.14 8.13
CA ARG A 262 -4.78 13.44 7.46
C ARG A 262 -3.46 14.20 7.44
N ASN A 263 -2.76 14.27 8.57
CA ASN A 263 -1.47 14.96 8.64
C ASN A 263 -0.44 14.29 7.73
N LEU A 264 -0.32 12.96 7.78
CA LEU A 264 0.54 12.20 6.87
C LEU A 264 0.16 12.39 5.40
N PHE A 265 -1.15 12.47 5.11
CA PHE A 265 -1.63 12.77 3.77
C PHE A 265 -1.14 14.13 3.26
N TYR A 266 -1.24 15.20 4.06
CA TYR A 266 -0.77 16.52 3.64
C TYR A 266 0.75 16.56 3.48
N GLU A 267 1.51 15.98 4.41
CA GLU A 267 2.97 15.96 4.35
C GLU A 267 3.49 15.16 3.13
N ASP A 268 2.90 13.99 2.84
CA ASP A 268 3.22 13.22 1.62
C ASP A 268 2.98 14.07 0.36
N MET A 269 1.90 14.84 0.32
CA MET A 269 1.55 15.64 -0.84
C MET A 269 2.44 16.87 -1.01
N ILE A 270 2.76 17.58 0.06
CA ILE A 270 3.69 18.71 0.07
C ILE A 270 5.03 18.26 -0.50
N LEU A 271 5.58 17.17 0.03
CA LEU A 271 6.89 16.69 -0.40
C LEU A 271 6.84 16.11 -1.81
N ARG A 272 5.83 15.33 -2.15
CA ARG A 272 5.71 14.75 -3.49
C ARG A 272 5.64 15.83 -4.57
N LEU A 273 4.78 16.83 -4.41
CA LEU A 273 4.52 17.84 -5.43
C LEU A 273 5.55 18.99 -5.38
N GLY A 274 6.11 19.26 -4.20
CA GLY A 274 7.13 20.29 -3.96
C GLY A 274 8.54 19.89 -4.39
N ILE A 275 8.86 18.59 -4.51
CA ILE A 275 10.21 18.16 -4.88
C ILE A 275 10.56 18.60 -6.32
N LYS A 276 11.68 19.32 -6.41
CA LYS A 276 12.33 19.70 -7.67
C LYS A 276 13.70 19.04 -7.77
N ARG A 277 14.12 18.77 -9.00
CA ARG A 277 15.48 18.27 -9.26
C ARG A 277 16.49 19.37 -8.92
N ARG A 278 17.35 19.13 -7.91
CA ARG A 278 18.42 20.06 -7.52
C ARG A 278 19.64 19.97 -8.45
N ASN A 279 19.97 18.76 -8.93
CA ASN A 279 21.14 18.49 -9.75
C ASN A 279 20.76 18.32 -11.22
N LYS A 280 21.31 19.17 -12.10
CA LYS A 280 21.06 19.10 -13.54
C LYS A 280 21.55 17.77 -14.13
N VAL A 281 20.73 17.17 -14.98
CA VAL A 281 21.16 16.07 -15.86
C VAL A 281 22.02 16.64 -16.98
N PRO A 282 23.19 16.07 -17.29
CA PRO A 282 23.97 16.46 -18.46
C PRO A 282 23.14 16.35 -19.75
N GLU A 283 23.19 17.37 -20.62
CA GLU A 283 22.48 17.35 -21.90
C GLU A 283 22.84 16.14 -22.77
N GLU A 284 24.08 15.65 -22.64
CA GLU A 284 24.54 14.43 -23.32
C GLU A 284 23.74 13.20 -22.91
N ASP A 285 23.47 13.03 -21.61
CA ASP A 285 22.72 11.88 -21.09
C ASP A 285 21.25 11.96 -21.49
N GLN A 286 20.65 13.16 -21.45
CA GLN A 286 19.28 13.36 -21.95
C GLN A 286 19.16 13.08 -23.45
N ARG A 287 20.16 13.48 -24.25
CA ARG A 287 20.17 13.22 -25.69
C ARG A 287 20.28 11.72 -25.96
N LYS A 288 21.18 11.02 -25.26
CA LYS A 288 21.32 9.55 -25.37
C LYS A 288 20.03 8.83 -24.99
N PHE A 289 19.35 9.26 -23.92
CA PHE A 289 18.05 8.72 -23.53
C PHE A 289 17.04 8.80 -24.68
N ARG A 290 16.87 10.00 -25.27
CA ARG A 290 15.96 10.25 -26.39
C ARG A 290 16.34 9.47 -27.65
N GLU A 291 17.63 9.36 -27.96
CA GLU A 291 18.14 8.55 -29.08
C GLU A 291 17.85 7.06 -28.91
N CYS A 292 17.98 6.53 -27.69
CA CYS A 292 17.66 5.15 -27.37
C CYS A 292 16.15 4.89 -27.51
N LEU A 293 15.31 5.75 -26.93
CA LEU A 293 13.85 5.65 -27.08
C LEU A 293 13.39 5.79 -28.54
N SER A 294 14.08 6.59 -29.36
CA SER A 294 13.76 6.72 -30.79
C SER A 294 13.91 5.41 -31.55
N ARG A 295 14.81 4.52 -31.09
CA ARG A 295 15.05 3.18 -31.65
C ARG A 295 14.23 2.09 -30.94
N ALA A 296 13.66 2.36 -29.77
CA ALA A 296 12.98 1.38 -28.91
C ALA A 296 11.80 0.64 -29.57
N ASN A 297 11.10 1.26 -30.52
CA ASN A 297 10.00 0.61 -31.26
C ASN A 297 10.49 -0.47 -32.24
N SER A 298 11.78 -0.46 -32.62
CA SER A 298 12.37 -1.42 -33.58
C SER A 298 13.46 -2.28 -32.95
N ASP A 299 14.00 -1.90 -31.80
CA ASP A 299 15.04 -2.60 -31.07
C ASP A 299 14.74 -2.63 -29.57
N ARG A 300 14.40 -3.82 -29.04
CA ARG A 300 14.13 -4.02 -27.62
C ARG A 300 15.34 -3.69 -26.74
N ASN A 301 16.56 -3.87 -27.24
CA ASN A 301 17.77 -3.53 -26.47
C ASN A 301 17.90 -2.02 -26.28
N ALA A 302 17.45 -1.22 -27.24
CA ALA A 302 17.47 0.24 -27.14
C ALA A 302 16.52 0.77 -26.05
N LEU A 303 15.38 0.10 -25.82
CA LEU A 303 14.49 0.44 -24.71
C LEU A 303 15.15 0.14 -23.36
N ASN A 304 15.73 -1.04 -23.20
CA ASN A 304 16.43 -1.41 -21.97
C ASN A 304 17.61 -0.49 -21.71
N GLU A 305 18.37 -0.12 -22.75
CA GLU A 305 19.45 0.87 -22.66
C GLU A 305 18.95 2.24 -22.19
N ALA A 306 17.79 2.70 -22.69
CA ALA A 306 17.19 3.96 -22.24
C ALA A 306 16.79 3.91 -20.76
N LEU A 307 16.13 2.84 -20.32
CA LEU A 307 15.73 2.66 -18.92
C LEU A 307 16.94 2.53 -18.00
N HIS A 308 17.97 1.79 -18.43
CA HIS A 308 19.24 1.68 -17.73
C HIS A 308 19.94 3.02 -17.56
N LEU A 309 19.94 3.85 -18.60
CA LEU A 309 20.50 5.19 -18.53
C LEU A 309 19.68 6.09 -17.59
N ALA A 310 18.36 5.99 -17.61
CA ALA A 310 17.50 6.72 -16.68
C ALA A 310 17.81 6.36 -15.22
N ASP A 311 17.98 5.08 -14.89
CA ASP A 311 18.37 4.62 -13.56
C ASP A 311 19.79 5.08 -13.20
N GLN A 312 20.80 4.68 -13.98
CA GLN A 312 22.20 4.83 -13.59
C GLN A 312 22.76 6.25 -13.74
N LYS A 313 22.22 7.06 -14.66
CA LYS A 313 22.69 8.43 -14.91
C LYS A 313 21.74 9.48 -14.39
N CYS A 314 20.44 9.23 -14.48
CA CYS A 314 19.43 10.20 -14.07
C CYS A 314 18.82 9.87 -12.70
N LEU A 315 19.11 8.71 -12.10
CA LEU A 315 18.54 8.26 -10.83
C LEU A 315 17.00 8.20 -10.86
N VAL A 316 16.42 7.93 -12.04
CA VAL A 316 14.98 7.81 -12.28
C VAL A 316 14.67 6.35 -12.60
N LYS A 317 13.94 5.70 -11.71
CA LYS A 317 13.63 4.27 -11.80
C LYS A 317 12.15 4.04 -12.12
N PHE A 318 11.87 3.44 -13.27
CA PHE A 318 10.51 3.15 -13.71
C PHE A 318 10.05 1.76 -13.29
N HIS A 319 8.86 1.69 -12.68
CA HIS A 319 8.28 0.47 -12.14
C HIS A 319 6.91 0.18 -12.74
N LEU A 320 6.56 -1.11 -12.78
CA LEU A 320 5.20 -1.57 -13.03
C LEU A 320 4.79 -2.54 -11.92
N ALA A 321 3.60 -2.34 -11.37
CA ALA A 321 3.04 -3.24 -10.36
C ALA A 321 2.35 -4.43 -11.01
N TYR A 322 2.76 -5.67 -10.71
CA TYR A 322 2.03 -6.87 -11.15
C TYR A 322 2.27 -8.10 -10.26
N ARG A 323 1.60 -9.21 -10.56
CA ARG A 323 1.85 -10.55 -9.98
C ARG A 323 2.50 -11.48 -11.02
N LYS A 324 3.46 -12.29 -10.58
CA LYS A 324 4.11 -13.32 -11.42
C LYS A 324 3.19 -14.54 -11.55
N ASP A 325 2.94 -15.02 -12.77
CA ASP A 325 2.06 -16.18 -13.02
C ASP A 325 2.61 -17.44 -12.35
N ALA A 326 3.92 -17.67 -12.46
CA ALA A 326 4.57 -18.81 -11.81
C ALA A 326 4.29 -18.86 -10.30
N ALA A 327 4.32 -17.72 -9.62
CA ALA A 327 4.02 -17.66 -8.19
C ALA A 327 2.53 -17.94 -7.89
N ILE A 328 1.61 -17.44 -8.72
CA ILE A 328 0.18 -17.73 -8.62
C ILE A 328 -0.09 -19.23 -8.81
N ASP A 329 0.52 -19.84 -9.83
CA ASP A 329 0.38 -21.26 -10.14
C ASP A 329 0.91 -22.15 -9.02
N GLU A 330 2.09 -21.81 -8.48
CA GLU A 330 2.71 -22.53 -7.37
C GLU A 330 1.86 -22.46 -6.10
N TRP A 331 1.28 -21.30 -5.77
CA TRP A 331 0.36 -21.16 -4.63
C TRP A 331 -0.97 -21.87 -4.88
N THR A 332 -1.53 -21.77 -6.09
CA THR A 332 -2.76 -22.49 -6.47
C THR A 332 -2.58 -24.00 -6.29
N LYS A 333 -1.42 -24.53 -6.71
CA LYS A 333 -1.06 -25.93 -6.49
C LYS A 333 -0.90 -26.27 -5.00
N ALA A 334 -0.23 -25.42 -4.23
CA ALA A 334 -0.04 -25.63 -2.79
C ALA A 334 -1.36 -25.68 -2.00
N LEU A 335 -2.40 -25.00 -2.48
CA LEU A 335 -3.73 -24.94 -1.85
C LEU A 335 -4.71 -26.00 -2.35
N SER A 336 -4.32 -26.85 -3.31
CA SER A 336 -5.22 -27.81 -3.97
C SER A 336 -5.86 -28.83 -3.03
N SER A 337 -5.22 -29.13 -1.90
CA SER A 337 -5.72 -30.03 -0.86
C SER A 337 -6.68 -29.37 0.14
N SER A 338 -6.94 -28.07 0.04
CA SER A 338 -7.84 -27.35 0.95
C SER A 338 -9.30 -27.75 0.76
N SER A 339 -9.99 -28.05 1.86
CA SER A 339 -11.44 -28.28 1.88
C SER A 339 -12.26 -26.98 1.97
N ARG A 340 -11.61 -25.82 1.99
CA ARG A 340 -12.21 -24.48 2.12
C ARG A 340 -11.97 -23.64 0.85
N PRO A 341 -12.76 -23.82 -0.21
CA PRO A 341 -12.53 -23.14 -1.50
C PRO A 341 -12.60 -21.62 -1.40
N GLU A 342 -13.52 -21.07 -0.59
CA GLU A 342 -13.61 -19.62 -0.39
C GLU A 342 -12.41 -19.06 0.39
N ALA A 343 -11.88 -19.79 1.37
CA ALA A 343 -10.67 -19.38 2.09
C ALA A 343 -9.42 -19.45 1.21
N ALA A 344 -9.31 -20.48 0.36
CA ALA A 344 -8.25 -20.58 -0.64
C ALA A 344 -8.35 -19.44 -1.67
N LYS A 345 -9.55 -19.09 -2.13
CA LYS A 345 -9.79 -17.96 -3.04
C LYS A 345 -9.45 -16.62 -2.37
N ALA A 346 -9.88 -16.41 -1.13
CA ALA A 346 -9.52 -15.22 -0.36
C ALA A 346 -8.01 -15.11 -0.17
N PHE A 347 -7.32 -16.21 0.14
CA PHE A 347 -5.87 -16.26 0.21
C PHE A 347 -5.22 -15.86 -1.13
N LEU A 348 -5.64 -16.48 -2.24
CA LEU A 348 -5.09 -16.18 -3.58
C LEU A 348 -5.40 -14.76 -4.07
N SER A 349 -6.45 -14.13 -3.53
CA SER A 349 -6.74 -12.72 -3.81
C SER A 349 -5.69 -11.78 -3.23
N VAL A 350 -4.89 -12.22 -2.26
CA VAL A 350 -3.86 -11.41 -1.57
C VAL A 350 -2.44 -11.96 -1.75
N ILE A 351 -2.27 -13.28 -1.88
CA ILE A 351 -0.99 -13.99 -2.00
C ILE A 351 -0.93 -14.78 -3.33
N PRO A 352 0.15 -14.65 -4.13
CA PRO A 352 1.27 -13.74 -3.94
C PRO A 352 0.84 -12.27 -4.08
N PRO A 353 1.51 -11.34 -3.37
CA PRO A 353 1.17 -9.93 -3.41
C PRO A 353 1.43 -9.30 -4.78
N ASN A 354 0.71 -8.21 -5.06
CA ASN A 354 0.98 -7.33 -6.20
C ASN A 354 2.14 -6.41 -5.86
N ARG A 355 3.20 -6.38 -6.68
CA ARG A 355 4.47 -5.72 -6.33
C ARG A 355 4.99 -4.86 -7.46
N TRP A 356 5.69 -3.77 -7.11
CA TRP A 356 6.43 -2.93 -8.04
C TRP A 356 7.71 -3.62 -8.48
N TYR A 357 7.79 -3.96 -9.77
CA TYR A 357 9.01 -4.47 -10.38
C TYR A 357 9.68 -3.37 -11.20
N LEU A 358 10.99 -3.24 -11.07
CA LEU A 358 11.80 -2.39 -11.92
C LEU A 358 11.75 -2.93 -13.35
N VAL A 359 11.27 -2.12 -14.29
CA VAL A 359 10.94 -2.56 -15.65
C VAL A 359 12.15 -3.15 -16.38
N GLU A 360 13.32 -2.55 -16.19
CA GLU A 360 14.56 -2.95 -16.84
C GLU A 360 15.09 -4.32 -16.37
N LYS A 361 14.85 -4.70 -15.11
CA LYS A 361 15.35 -5.95 -14.52
C LYS A 361 14.41 -7.14 -14.69
N SER A 362 13.29 -6.95 -15.41
CA SER A 362 12.30 -7.99 -15.59
C SER A 362 12.62 -8.90 -16.78
N ASP A 363 12.42 -10.20 -16.60
CA ASP A 363 12.54 -11.19 -17.67
C ASP A 363 11.41 -11.08 -18.72
N LEU A 364 10.30 -10.43 -18.35
CA LEU A 364 9.13 -10.24 -19.21
C LEU A 364 9.34 -9.10 -20.22
N SER A 365 8.72 -9.21 -21.41
CA SER A 365 8.65 -8.06 -22.33
C SER A 365 7.84 -6.92 -21.70
N LEU A 366 8.17 -5.67 -22.05
CA LEU A 366 7.43 -4.51 -21.55
C LEU A 366 5.93 -4.66 -21.85
N SER A 367 5.55 -5.10 -23.05
CA SER A 367 4.14 -5.37 -23.39
C SER A 367 3.46 -6.35 -22.43
N LYS A 368 4.15 -7.42 -22.02
CA LYS A 368 3.59 -8.38 -21.06
C LYS A 368 3.56 -7.83 -19.64
N GLN A 369 4.53 -7.00 -19.26
CA GLN A 369 4.50 -6.28 -17.98
C GLN A 369 3.33 -5.29 -17.92
N VAL A 370 3.10 -4.53 -19.00
CA VAL A 370 1.97 -3.60 -19.16
C VAL A 370 0.64 -4.33 -19.06
N GLU A 371 0.47 -5.42 -19.82
CA GLU A 371 -0.75 -6.24 -19.79
C GLU A 371 -1.08 -6.72 -18.37
N LYS A 372 -0.05 -7.08 -17.60
CA LYS A 372 -0.23 -7.54 -16.21
C LYS A 372 -0.49 -6.40 -15.22
N HIS A 373 -0.01 -5.21 -15.51
CA HIS A 373 -0.20 -4.03 -14.65
C HIS A 373 -1.61 -3.45 -14.79
N VAL A 374 -2.09 -3.37 -16.04
CA VAL A 374 -3.38 -2.77 -16.38
C VAL A 374 -4.52 -3.64 -15.87
N THR A 375 -4.95 -3.35 -14.64
CA THR A 375 -5.97 -4.10 -13.90
C THR A 375 -6.98 -3.13 -13.30
N LYS A 376 -8.17 -3.64 -12.92
CA LYS A 376 -9.20 -2.84 -12.23
C LYS A 376 -8.66 -2.13 -10.99
N ASN A 377 -7.84 -2.83 -10.19
CA ASN A 377 -7.28 -2.26 -8.98
C ASN A 377 -6.22 -1.18 -9.27
N ALA A 378 -5.41 -1.34 -10.32
CA ALA A 378 -4.44 -0.31 -10.72
C ALA A 378 -5.16 0.95 -11.25
N LEU A 379 -6.21 0.78 -12.05
CA LEU A 379 -7.05 1.87 -12.54
C LEU A 379 -7.75 2.62 -11.38
N LYS A 380 -8.32 1.89 -10.42
CA LYS A 380 -8.88 2.46 -9.19
C LYS A 380 -7.86 3.34 -8.47
N ASN A 381 -6.67 2.81 -8.21
CA ASN A 381 -5.63 3.54 -7.49
C ASN A 381 -5.15 4.77 -8.27
N TYR A 382 -5.05 4.67 -9.59
CA TYR A 382 -4.76 5.81 -10.47
C TYR A 382 -5.81 6.92 -10.30
N ILE A 383 -7.11 6.61 -10.43
CA ILE A 383 -8.18 7.61 -10.31
C ILE A 383 -8.19 8.22 -8.91
N ILE A 384 -8.06 7.40 -7.86
CA ILE A 384 -7.94 7.86 -6.47
C ILE A 384 -6.77 8.83 -6.31
N ASN A 385 -5.62 8.58 -6.94
CA ASN A 385 -4.47 9.47 -6.86
C ASN A 385 -4.74 10.86 -7.49
N HIS A 386 -5.53 10.92 -8.56
CA HIS A 386 -5.97 12.19 -9.16
C HIS A 386 -6.95 12.94 -8.25
N ILE A 387 -7.95 12.25 -7.69
CA ILE A 387 -8.91 12.84 -6.72
C ILE A 387 -8.14 13.39 -5.51
N ARG A 388 -7.23 12.57 -4.98
CA ARG A 388 -6.35 12.90 -3.85
C ARG A 388 -5.54 14.17 -4.10
N THR A 389 -4.95 14.28 -5.29
CA THR A 389 -4.13 15.44 -5.68
C THR A 389 -4.98 16.69 -5.88
N CYS A 390 -6.14 16.58 -6.54
CA CYS A 390 -7.06 17.69 -6.70
C CYS A 390 -7.54 18.23 -5.34
N TYR A 391 -7.93 17.34 -4.44
CA TYR A 391 -8.33 17.70 -3.08
C TYR A 391 -7.20 18.41 -2.32
N PHE A 392 -5.96 17.90 -2.41
CA PHE A 392 -4.80 18.57 -1.81
C PHE A 392 -4.60 19.99 -2.36
N VAL A 393 -4.59 20.17 -3.68
CA VAL A 393 -4.38 21.49 -4.31
C VAL A 393 -5.47 22.49 -3.90
N LEU A 394 -6.73 22.05 -3.77
CA LEU A 394 -7.82 22.92 -3.29
C LEU A 394 -7.70 23.30 -1.81
N ARG A 395 -7.10 22.43 -0.99
CA ARG A 395 -6.90 22.67 0.44
C ARG A 395 -5.62 23.42 0.75
N ALA A 396 -4.65 23.37 -0.15
CA ALA A 396 -3.39 24.08 0.01
C ALA A 396 -3.66 25.58 0.09
N VAL A 397 -3.03 26.24 1.07
CA VAL A 397 -3.20 27.67 1.30
C VAL A 397 -2.14 28.45 0.52
N GLY A 398 -2.57 29.48 -0.19
CA GLY A 398 -1.70 30.32 -1.02
C GLY A 398 -1.58 29.85 -2.47
N ASP A 399 -0.72 30.52 -3.25
CA ASP A 399 -0.42 30.15 -4.64
C ASP A 399 0.64 29.05 -4.64
N THR A 400 0.18 27.82 -4.93
CA THR A 400 1.03 26.63 -5.00
C THR A 400 1.73 26.50 -6.35
N GLY A 401 1.28 27.24 -7.36
CA GLY A 401 1.65 27.06 -8.77
C GLY A 401 1.11 25.76 -9.38
N LEU A 402 0.20 25.07 -8.71
CA LEU A 402 -0.42 23.81 -9.13
C LEU A 402 -1.88 23.99 -9.56
N GLU A 403 -2.43 25.21 -9.48
CA GLU A 403 -3.84 25.52 -9.67
C GLU A 403 -4.31 25.19 -11.10
N ALA A 404 -3.43 25.31 -12.10
CA ALA A 404 -3.72 24.90 -13.47
C ALA A 404 -4.02 23.39 -13.62
N TYR A 405 -3.64 22.58 -12.62
CA TYR A 405 -4.04 21.17 -12.55
C TYR A 405 -5.53 20.99 -12.23
N LEU A 406 -6.15 21.93 -11.50
CA LEU A 406 -7.58 21.87 -11.16
C LEU A 406 -8.44 21.92 -12.41
N ASP A 407 -8.14 22.85 -13.33
CA ASP A 407 -8.82 22.94 -14.63
C ASP A 407 -8.67 21.63 -15.41
N SER A 408 -7.44 21.10 -15.46
CA SER A 408 -7.15 19.82 -16.13
C SER A 408 -7.96 18.67 -15.55
N PHE A 409 -8.09 18.60 -14.21
CA PHE A 409 -8.84 17.58 -13.53
C PHE A 409 -10.36 17.73 -13.73
N PHE A 410 -10.91 18.95 -13.61
CA PHE A 410 -12.35 19.19 -13.77
C PHE A 410 -12.83 18.95 -15.20
N ASP A 411 -12.07 19.41 -16.20
CA ASP A 411 -12.36 19.12 -17.60
C ASP A 411 -12.32 17.61 -17.84
N TRP A 412 -11.29 16.92 -17.32
CA TRP A 412 -11.15 15.48 -17.45
C TRP A 412 -12.29 14.68 -16.79
N THR A 413 -12.69 15.03 -15.56
CA THR A 413 -13.81 14.34 -14.89
C THR A 413 -15.12 14.54 -15.64
N GLN A 414 -15.33 15.73 -16.21
CA GLN A 414 -16.53 16.04 -16.97
C GLN A 414 -16.55 15.32 -18.33
N GLU A 415 -15.43 15.33 -19.07
CA GLU A 415 -15.33 14.75 -20.40
C GLU A 415 -15.34 13.21 -20.38
N LYS A 416 -14.64 12.59 -19.42
CA LYS A 416 -14.47 11.13 -19.39
C LYS A 416 -15.50 10.40 -18.56
N PHE A 417 -15.97 11.02 -17.48
CA PHE A 417 -16.87 10.39 -16.53
C PHE A 417 -18.24 11.07 -16.46
N GLY A 418 -18.42 12.23 -17.11
CA GLY A 418 -19.67 13.00 -17.00
C GLY A 418 -19.87 13.61 -15.62
N ILE A 419 -18.82 13.69 -14.80
CA ILE A 419 -18.88 14.18 -13.42
C ILE A 419 -18.42 15.63 -13.38
N ASN A 420 -19.26 16.49 -12.80
CA ASN A 420 -18.86 17.87 -12.53
C ASN A 420 -17.93 17.92 -11.31
N GLY A 421 -16.65 18.15 -11.55
CA GLY A 421 -15.63 18.25 -10.50
C GLY A 421 -15.92 19.34 -9.46
N THR A 422 -16.59 20.43 -9.85
CA THR A 422 -16.98 21.52 -8.92
C THR A 422 -18.08 21.10 -7.95
N THR A 423 -18.87 20.08 -8.28
CA THR A 423 -19.84 19.45 -7.37
C THR A 423 -19.22 18.32 -6.56
N LEU A 424 -18.28 17.58 -7.16
CA LEU A 424 -17.60 16.46 -6.52
C LEU A 424 -16.72 16.89 -5.34
N MET A 425 -15.92 17.94 -5.51
CA MET A 425 -14.93 18.35 -4.49
C MET A 425 -15.54 18.81 -3.16
N PRO A 426 -16.66 19.56 -3.13
CA PRO A 426 -17.40 19.82 -1.89
C PRO A 426 -17.84 18.56 -1.15
N ILE A 427 -18.20 17.48 -1.85
CA ILE A 427 -18.57 16.20 -1.21
C ILE A 427 -17.35 15.60 -0.51
N VAL A 428 -16.20 15.56 -1.18
CA VAL A 428 -14.94 15.08 -0.61
C VAL A 428 -14.57 15.92 0.63
N TYR A 429 -14.66 17.24 0.51
CA TYR A 429 -14.38 18.17 1.61
C TYR A 429 -15.29 17.92 2.81
N ASN A 430 -16.62 17.88 2.61
CA ASN A 430 -17.57 17.68 3.70
C ASN A 430 -17.35 16.34 4.42
N ARG A 431 -17.11 15.25 3.68
CA ARG A 431 -16.77 13.94 4.29
C ARG A 431 -15.46 13.99 5.06
N SER A 432 -14.47 14.73 4.55
CA SER A 432 -13.18 14.91 5.24
C SER A 432 -13.25 15.76 6.50
N MET A 433 -14.32 16.55 6.70
CA MET A 433 -14.54 17.32 7.92
C MET A 433 -15.35 16.55 8.98
N ALA A 434 -15.99 15.44 8.61
CA ALA A 434 -16.95 14.73 9.46
C ALA A 434 -16.30 13.88 10.58
N ASP A 435 -14.97 13.77 10.66
CA ASP A 435 -14.22 12.98 11.67
C ASP A 435 -14.67 11.52 11.85
N THR A 436 -15.38 10.95 10.87
CA THR A 436 -15.88 9.58 10.91
C THR A 436 -15.06 8.58 10.09
N LEU A 437 -14.32 9.05 9.10
CA LEU A 437 -13.62 8.20 8.13
C LEU A 437 -12.20 8.72 7.89
N THR A 438 -11.29 7.80 7.61
CA THR A 438 -9.93 8.13 7.12
C THR A 438 -10.00 8.68 5.69
N MET A 439 -8.97 9.41 5.26
CA MET A 439 -8.91 9.94 3.89
C MET A 439 -8.92 8.81 2.85
N SER A 440 -8.26 7.70 3.17
CA SER A 440 -8.21 6.53 2.28
C SER A 440 -9.59 5.88 2.06
N GLU A 441 -10.42 5.83 3.11
CA GLU A 441 -11.79 5.31 3.04
C GLU A 441 -12.69 6.25 2.22
N ILE A 442 -12.66 7.56 2.52
CA ILE A 442 -13.43 8.57 1.80
C ILE A 442 -13.14 8.50 0.30
N LEU A 443 -11.85 8.50 -0.09
CA LEU A 443 -11.47 8.47 -1.51
C LEU A 443 -11.89 7.16 -2.19
N THR A 444 -11.90 6.04 -1.45
CA THR A 444 -12.36 4.75 -1.96
C THR A 444 -13.86 4.74 -2.21
N GLU A 445 -14.66 5.32 -1.30
CA GLU A 445 -16.10 5.47 -1.48
C GLU A 445 -16.43 6.38 -2.65
N ILE A 446 -15.75 7.52 -2.76
CA ILE A 446 -15.94 8.46 -3.87
C ILE A 446 -15.64 7.79 -5.23
N TYR A 447 -14.57 7.00 -5.31
CA TYR A 447 -14.31 6.20 -6.50
C TYR A 447 -15.47 5.25 -6.82
N ARG A 448 -15.96 4.51 -5.82
CA ARG A 448 -17.02 3.53 -6.00
C ARG A 448 -18.33 4.17 -6.45
N GLU A 449 -18.71 5.29 -5.84
CA GLU A 449 -19.95 5.99 -6.12
C GLU A 449 -19.96 6.67 -7.48
N PHE A 450 -18.85 7.31 -7.87
CA PHE A 450 -18.84 8.21 -9.03
C PHE A 450 -18.07 7.67 -10.23
N PHE A 451 -17.03 6.86 -10.04
CA PHE A 451 -16.08 6.50 -11.10
C PHE A 451 -16.11 5.03 -11.52
N GLU A 452 -16.47 4.11 -10.63
CA GLU A 452 -16.26 2.66 -10.83
C GLU A 452 -16.93 2.10 -12.08
N GLU A 453 -18.20 2.46 -12.33
CA GLU A 453 -18.95 1.98 -13.49
C GLU A 453 -18.24 2.36 -14.79
N LYS A 454 -17.99 3.65 -15.00
CA LYS A 454 -17.36 4.15 -16.22
C LYS A 454 -15.91 3.71 -16.35
N ALA A 455 -15.17 3.62 -15.24
CA ALA A 455 -13.81 3.10 -15.23
C ALA A 455 -13.76 1.64 -15.71
N ASN A 456 -14.74 0.81 -15.30
CA ASN A 456 -14.84 -0.57 -15.77
C ASN A 456 -15.15 -0.66 -17.27
N GLU A 457 -16.06 0.17 -17.80
CA GLU A 457 -16.34 0.23 -19.24
C GLU A 457 -15.07 0.55 -20.06
N ILE A 458 -14.31 1.56 -19.62
CA ILE A 458 -13.06 1.94 -20.29
C ILE A 458 -12.03 0.81 -20.27
N LEU A 459 -11.97 0.05 -19.18
CA LEU A 459 -11.07 -1.09 -19.05
C LEU A 459 -11.44 -2.24 -20.01
N GLU A 460 -12.73 -2.38 -20.37
CA GLU A 460 -13.19 -3.39 -21.33
C GLU A 460 -12.85 -3.04 -22.79
N GLU A 461 -12.70 -1.74 -23.09
CA GLU A 461 -12.38 -1.21 -24.42
C GLU A 461 -10.87 -0.96 -24.64
N LEU A 462 -10.01 -1.55 -23.82
CA LEU A 462 -8.58 -1.28 -23.86
C LEU A 462 -7.93 -1.71 -25.19
N PRO A 463 -7.00 -0.89 -25.73
CA PRO A 463 -6.10 -1.33 -26.79
C PRO A 463 -5.26 -2.53 -26.35
N ASP A 464 -4.74 -3.26 -27.33
CA ASP A 464 -3.78 -4.32 -27.06
C ASP A 464 -2.50 -3.76 -26.38
N SER A 465 -1.81 -4.62 -25.63
CA SER A 465 -0.67 -4.22 -24.82
C SER A 465 0.54 -3.75 -25.64
N GLU A 466 0.67 -4.14 -26.92
CA GLU A 466 1.71 -3.59 -27.79
C GLU A 466 1.41 -2.15 -28.19
N SER A 467 0.15 -1.85 -28.54
CA SER A 467 -0.29 -0.47 -28.81
C SER A 467 -0.05 0.43 -27.61
N LEU A 468 -0.43 -0.01 -26.40
CA LEU A 468 -0.17 0.73 -25.16
C LEU A 468 1.33 0.96 -24.93
N THR A 469 2.15 -0.06 -25.19
CA THR A 469 3.61 0.05 -25.06
C THR A 469 4.21 1.06 -26.04
N GLN A 470 3.74 1.09 -27.29
CA GLN A 470 4.22 2.06 -28.30
C GLN A 470 3.85 3.51 -27.94
N ARG A 471 2.65 3.72 -27.40
CA ARG A 471 2.22 5.04 -26.89
C ARG A 471 3.10 5.48 -25.73
N LEU A 472 3.31 4.59 -24.76
CA LEU A 472 4.19 4.82 -23.62
C LEU A 472 5.63 5.20 -24.04
N VAL A 473 6.24 4.45 -24.95
CA VAL A 473 7.58 4.75 -25.47
C VAL A 473 7.61 6.11 -26.17
N THR A 474 6.54 6.47 -26.87
CA THR A 474 6.43 7.78 -27.52
C THR A 474 6.34 8.89 -26.49
N ARG A 475 5.53 8.72 -25.44
CA ARG A 475 5.41 9.66 -24.33
C ARG A 475 6.73 9.88 -23.58
N LEU A 476 7.47 8.80 -23.32
CA LEU A 476 8.78 8.89 -22.67
C LEU A 476 9.81 9.71 -23.47
N LYS A 477 9.68 9.82 -24.80
CA LYS A 477 10.59 10.65 -25.62
C LYS A 477 10.45 12.14 -25.33
N ASP A 478 9.26 12.53 -24.90
CA ASP A 478 8.89 13.92 -24.63
C ASP A 478 9.18 14.34 -23.18
N VAL A 479 9.55 13.39 -22.32
CA VAL A 479 9.89 13.65 -20.92
C VAL A 479 11.25 14.35 -20.85
N ASP A 480 11.30 15.45 -20.10
CA ASP A 480 12.57 16.08 -19.74
C ASP A 480 13.07 15.53 -18.40
N LEU A 481 13.95 14.52 -18.46
CA LEU A 481 14.58 13.98 -17.25
C LEU A 481 15.36 15.06 -16.47
N GLY A 482 15.72 16.19 -17.08
CA GLY A 482 16.31 17.35 -16.39
C GLY A 482 15.40 17.98 -15.34
N GLU A 483 14.09 17.91 -15.53
CA GLU A 483 13.08 18.48 -14.63
C GLU A 483 12.50 17.44 -13.66
N VAL A 484 12.69 16.15 -13.96
CA VAL A 484 12.24 15.02 -13.12
C VAL A 484 13.23 14.77 -11.99
N ALA A 485 12.76 14.77 -10.75
CA ALA A 485 13.60 14.48 -9.59
C ALA A 485 14.11 13.02 -9.57
N PRO A 486 15.23 12.73 -8.89
CA PRO A 486 15.62 11.35 -8.60
C PRO A 486 14.54 10.62 -7.79
N GLY A 487 14.27 9.36 -8.12
CA GLY A 487 13.29 8.56 -7.40
C GLY A 487 12.73 7.37 -8.17
N TYR A 488 11.64 6.84 -7.61
CA TYR A 488 10.89 5.68 -8.07
C TYR A 488 9.58 6.18 -8.70
N TYR A 489 9.21 5.69 -9.88
CA TYR A 489 8.09 6.19 -10.65
C TYR A 489 7.21 5.04 -11.16
N ASP A 490 5.90 5.22 -11.05
CA ASP A 490 4.88 4.36 -11.63
C ASP A 490 4.77 4.66 -13.13
N LEU A 491 5.32 3.75 -13.93
CA LEU A 491 5.22 3.83 -15.38
C LEU A 491 3.79 3.53 -15.87
N GLY A 492 3.02 2.77 -15.09
CA GLY A 492 1.64 2.42 -15.38
C GLY A 492 0.68 3.61 -15.26
N GLY A 493 0.96 4.53 -14.34
CA GLY A 493 0.28 5.83 -14.27
C GLY A 493 0.34 6.59 -15.61
N LEU A 494 1.49 6.58 -16.29
CA LEU A 494 1.61 7.20 -17.62
C LEU A 494 0.81 6.46 -18.71
N ILE A 495 0.59 5.16 -18.55
CA ILE A 495 -0.25 4.38 -19.46
C ILE A 495 -1.71 4.75 -19.25
N PHE A 496 -2.14 4.88 -18.00
CA PHE A 496 -3.49 5.32 -17.67
C PHE A 496 -3.74 6.77 -18.08
N ASP A 497 -2.75 7.65 -18.00
CA ASP A 497 -2.84 9.00 -18.55
C ASP A 497 -3.19 8.98 -20.05
N ASP A 498 -2.60 8.06 -20.83
CA ASP A 498 -2.89 7.91 -22.25
C ASP A 498 -4.24 7.24 -22.52
N ILE A 499 -4.59 6.19 -21.76
CA ILE A 499 -5.88 5.47 -21.86
C ILE A 499 -7.05 6.41 -21.56
N LEU A 500 -6.92 7.21 -20.51
CA LEU A 500 -7.94 8.13 -20.03
C LEU A 500 -7.79 9.53 -20.62
N GLU A 501 -6.82 9.71 -21.52
CA GLU A 501 -6.49 10.96 -22.22
C GLU A 501 -6.36 12.16 -21.26
N PHE A 502 -5.77 11.96 -20.08
CA PHE A 502 -5.53 13.01 -19.11
C PHE A 502 -4.46 13.97 -19.64
N LYS A 503 -4.79 15.26 -19.69
CA LYS A 503 -3.88 16.33 -20.14
C LYS A 503 -3.38 17.09 -18.94
N TYR A 504 -2.06 17.11 -18.75
CA TYR A 504 -1.44 17.88 -17.68
C TYR A 504 -1.16 19.32 -18.10
N PRO A 505 -1.11 20.27 -17.15
CA PRO A 505 -0.71 21.65 -17.42
C PRO A 505 0.75 21.75 -17.92
N SER A 506 1.61 20.81 -17.52
CA SER A 506 2.96 20.64 -18.06
C SER A 506 3.30 19.16 -18.26
N LYS A 507 4.19 18.88 -19.22
CA LYS A 507 4.54 17.50 -19.62
C LYS A 507 5.12 16.68 -18.47
N ASP A 508 5.92 17.30 -17.60
CA ASP A 508 6.61 16.60 -16.51
C ASP A 508 5.76 16.46 -15.24
N PHE A 509 4.58 17.12 -15.17
CA PHE A 509 3.70 17.03 -14.01
C PHE A 509 3.20 15.59 -13.78
N GLY A 510 2.88 14.86 -14.84
CA GLY A 510 2.42 13.48 -14.73
C GLY A 510 3.42 12.58 -13.99
N LEU A 511 4.72 12.77 -14.23
CA LEU A 511 5.75 12.03 -13.50
C LEU A 511 5.82 12.43 -12.02
N LYS A 512 5.61 13.70 -11.67
CA LYS A 512 5.52 14.10 -10.26
C LYS A 512 4.35 13.42 -9.55
N LEU A 513 3.19 13.37 -10.21
CA LEU A 513 2.00 12.73 -9.69
C LEU A 513 2.22 11.23 -9.48
N HIS A 514 2.83 10.57 -10.46
CA HIS A 514 3.07 9.13 -10.50
C HIS A 514 4.38 8.69 -9.81
N ARG A 515 4.92 9.51 -8.91
CA ARG A 515 6.05 9.10 -8.07
C ARG A 515 5.62 7.99 -7.09
N LEU A 516 6.53 7.11 -6.70
CA LEU A 516 6.31 6.15 -5.62
C LEU A 516 7.03 6.68 -4.37
N THR A 517 6.28 6.87 -3.28
CA THR A 517 6.78 7.38 -1.99
C THR A 517 6.49 6.39 -0.87
#